data_AF-A0A150TPH6-F1
#
_entry.id   AF-A0A150TPH6-F1
#
_cell.length_a   1.000
_cell.length_b   1.000
_cell.length_c   1.000
_cell.angle_alpha   90.00
_cell.angle_beta   90.00
_cell.angle_gamma   90.00
#
_symmetry.space_group_name_H-M   'P 1'
#
loop_
_entity.id
_entity.type
_entity.pdbx_description
1 polymer ?
#
loop_
_entity_poly.entity_id
_entity_poly.type
_entity_poly.pdbx_seq_one_letter_code
_entity_poly.pdbx_strand_id
1 'polypeptide(L)'
;MSALHRTLVLAFIAGCSAVGCLASTEVDHEPSGEASEPVEGAVCDTAPEGSDISLSCPAGEVITAVEFASYGTPRGVCGSYRATSCNAPTSKAVVERACLGQSSCTVRANNATFGDPCRRSAKRMYVQVACAPAAPDGGSTGTGTGGSTGEGGSTGEGGSTGTGGSTGTGGETCGGAGPSTTPLDAEEQAFLSIINQYRAQNGLGALSACTALSRAAQGHSEDMRDHNYFDHASQDGRTPWDRAANACYASAGRTAMAENIAAGKSAAQATFDQWKNSDGHNKNMLGASFKVIGIGRATGGGTYGSYWTTMFGGASDASCN
;
A
#
# COMPACT_ATOMS: atom_id res chain seq x y z
N MET A 1 15.62 -51.50 34.71
CA MET A 1 16.04 -52.92 34.67
C MET A 1 15.93 -53.38 33.23
N SER A 2 17.02 -53.94 32.68
CA SER A 2 17.13 -54.89 31.56
C SER A 2 16.08 -54.86 30.44
N ALA A 3 16.40 -54.95 29.16
CA ALA A 3 17.63 -55.32 28.45
C ALA A 3 17.20 -55.52 26.98
N LEU A 4 18.10 -55.17 26.02
CA LEU A 4 18.55 -56.07 24.93
C LEU A 4 17.49 -56.65 23.96
N HIS A 5 17.66 -56.80 22.64
CA HIS A 5 18.83 -56.98 21.80
C HIS A 5 18.40 -56.69 20.35
N ARG A 6 19.32 -56.09 19.58
CA ARG A 6 19.28 -56.02 18.11
C ARG A 6 19.45 -57.41 17.49
N THR A 7 18.78 -57.67 16.36
CA THR A 7 19.21 -58.72 15.41
C THR A 7 19.49 -58.10 14.05
N LEU A 8 20.62 -58.53 13.51
CA LEU A 8 21.39 -58.10 12.36
C LEU A 8 21.04 -59.01 11.17
N VAL A 9 20.96 -58.49 9.95
CA VAL A 9 21.17 -59.28 8.71
C VAL A 9 22.09 -58.49 7.77
N LEU A 10 23.36 -58.87 7.80
CA LEU A 10 24.36 -58.84 6.72
C LEU A 10 23.94 -59.87 5.64
N ALA A 11 24.38 -59.93 4.38
CA ALA A 11 25.36 -59.25 3.55
C ALA A 11 25.22 -59.82 2.10
N PHE A 12 25.75 -59.12 1.10
CA PHE A 12 26.30 -59.70 -0.15
C PHE A 12 27.43 -58.74 -0.58
N ILE A 13 28.71 -59.02 -0.33
CA ILE A 13 29.68 -59.97 -0.93
C ILE A 13 30.27 -59.51 -2.27
N ALA A 14 31.61 -59.49 -2.26
CA ALA A 14 32.62 -59.58 -3.32
C ALA A 14 32.97 -58.29 -4.11
N GLY A 15 34.24 -57.88 -4.26
CA GLY A 15 35.53 -58.46 -3.84
C GLY A 15 36.58 -58.43 -4.97
N CYS A 16 37.65 -57.65 -4.79
CA CYS A 16 39.02 -57.75 -5.36
C CYS A 16 39.71 -56.39 -5.15
N SER A 17 41.01 -56.21 -4.91
CA SER A 17 42.15 -57.03 -4.47
C SER A 17 43.26 -56.03 -4.11
N ALA A 18 44.18 -56.43 -3.25
CA ALA A 18 45.22 -55.59 -2.64
C ALA A 18 46.32 -55.11 -3.62
N VAL A 19 46.97 -53.97 -3.29
CA VAL A 19 48.43 -53.73 -3.18
C VAL A 19 48.73 -52.22 -3.09
N GLY A 20 49.59 -51.81 -2.15
CA GLY A 20 50.52 -50.67 -2.33
C GLY A 20 50.22 -49.37 -1.57
N CYS A 21 51.01 -49.09 -0.53
CA CYS A 21 51.07 -47.82 0.17
C CYS A 21 51.81 -46.71 -0.63
N LEU A 22 51.46 -45.46 -0.31
CA LEU A 22 52.33 -44.28 -0.06
C LEU A 22 51.97 -43.01 -0.86
N ALA A 23 51.58 -41.99 -0.07
CA ALA A 23 51.87 -40.56 -0.17
C ALA A 23 51.41 -39.73 -1.40
N SER A 24 50.57 -38.74 -1.07
CA SER A 24 50.65 -37.33 -1.49
C SER A 24 50.59 -37.01 -2.99
N THR A 25 49.45 -36.49 -3.45
CA THR A 25 49.20 -35.05 -3.70
C THR A 25 47.80 -34.92 -4.29
N GLU A 26 46.89 -34.26 -3.57
CA GLU A 26 45.59 -33.87 -4.06
C GLU A 26 45.80 -32.68 -5.00
N VAL A 27 45.61 -32.90 -6.30
CA VAL A 27 45.41 -31.83 -7.28
C VAL A 27 44.09 -32.15 -7.96
N ASP A 28 43.01 -31.87 -7.24
CA ASP A 28 41.71 -31.73 -7.86
C ASP A 28 41.72 -30.42 -8.64
N HIS A 29 41.63 -30.58 -9.95
CA HIS A 29 41.40 -29.53 -10.90
C HIS A 29 40.03 -28.92 -10.58
N GLU A 30 40.05 -27.78 -9.85
CA GLU A 30 38.86 -26.98 -9.63
C GLU A 30 38.22 -26.65 -10.99
N PRO A 31 36.92 -26.91 -11.19
CA PRO A 31 36.24 -26.36 -12.34
C PRO A 31 36.20 -24.85 -12.15
N SER A 32 37.03 -24.18 -12.95
CA SER A 32 37.01 -22.73 -13.18
C SER A 32 35.58 -22.26 -13.31
N GLY A 33 35.22 -21.34 -12.42
CA GLY A 33 33.89 -20.81 -12.24
C GLY A 33 33.19 -20.56 -13.56
N GLU A 34 32.04 -21.20 -13.70
CA GLU A 34 31.02 -20.72 -14.60
C GLU A 34 30.69 -19.30 -14.14
N ALA A 35 31.15 -18.33 -14.93
CA ALA A 35 30.58 -17.00 -14.87
C ALA A 35 29.09 -17.19 -15.12
N SER A 36 28.30 -17.09 -14.06
CA SER A 36 26.85 -17.19 -14.09
C SER A 36 26.35 -16.33 -15.25
N GLU A 37 25.76 -16.97 -16.25
CA GLU A 37 25.13 -16.30 -17.36
C GLU A 37 24.15 -15.23 -16.83
N PRO A 38 23.98 -14.09 -17.51
CA PRO A 38 23.03 -13.07 -17.06
C PRO A 38 21.67 -13.74 -16.97
N VAL A 39 21.04 -13.66 -15.80
CA VAL A 39 19.68 -14.18 -15.59
C VAL A 39 18.78 -13.47 -16.61
N GLU A 40 18.37 -14.17 -17.68
CA GLU A 40 17.50 -13.61 -18.71
C GLU A 40 16.21 -13.13 -18.04
N GLY A 41 15.96 -11.81 -18.06
CA GLY A 41 14.77 -11.17 -17.50
C GLY A 41 15.00 -10.27 -16.26
N ALA A 42 16.21 -10.24 -15.68
CA ALA A 42 16.52 -9.36 -14.57
C ALA A 42 16.87 -7.94 -15.05
N VAL A 43 15.98 -6.97 -14.84
CA VAL A 43 16.25 -5.55 -15.08
C VAL A 43 16.76 -4.91 -13.79
N CYS A 44 17.95 -4.32 -13.84
CA CYS A 44 18.56 -3.69 -12.68
C CYS A 44 19.06 -2.29 -12.99
N ASP A 45 19.10 -1.44 -11.97
CA ASP A 45 19.78 -0.15 -12.03
C ASP A 45 20.32 0.23 -10.64
N THR A 46 21.24 1.20 -10.58
CA THR A 46 21.74 1.76 -9.32
C THR A 46 21.91 3.28 -9.41
N ALA A 47 21.54 3.99 -8.35
CA ALA A 47 21.63 5.44 -8.29
C ALA A 47 22.33 5.91 -7.00
N PRO A 48 23.22 6.92 -7.06
CA PRO A 48 23.72 7.57 -5.85
C PRO A 48 22.63 8.35 -5.11
N GLU A 49 22.84 8.57 -3.81
CA GLU A 49 21.98 9.46 -3.00
C GLU A 49 21.83 10.83 -3.68
N GLY A 50 20.58 11.28 -3.80
CA GLY A 50 20.20 12.50 -4.50
C GLY A 50 20.02 12.35 -6.01
N SER A 51 20.06 11.13 -6.57
CA SER A 51 19.75 10.87 -7.98
C SER A 51 18.53 9.97 -8.15
N ASP A 52 18.04 9.86 -9.38
CA ASP A 52 16.91 9.01 -9.73
C ASP A 52 17.40 7.70 -10.31
N ILE A 53 16.70 6.62 -10.01
CA ILE A 53 16.85 5.32 -10.67
C ILE A 53 15.70 5.17 -11.67
N SER A 54 15.98 4.69 -12.87
CA SER A 54 14.95 4.53 -13.92
C SER A 54 15.00 3.11 -14.49
N LEU A 55 13.94 2.36 -14.26
CA LEU A 55 13.83 0.96 -14.70
C LEU A 55 12.85 0.89 -15.87
N SER A 56 13.14 0.06 -16.86
CA SER A 56 12.27 -0.15 -18.02
C SER A 56 12.33 -1.60 -18.47
N CYS A 57 11.17 -2.22 -18.62
CA CYS A 57 11.04 -3.56 -19.16
C CYS A 57 11.10 -3.56 -20.69
N PRO A 58 11.42 -4.70 -21.32
CA PRO A 58 11.28 -4.91 -22.76
C PRO A 58 9.85 -4.60 -23.26
N ALA A 59 9.73 -4.33 -24.56
CA ALA A 59 8.44 -3.99 -25.17
C ALA A 59 7.40 -5.11 -24.97
N GLY A 60 6.20 -4.75 -24.49
CA GLY A 60 5.13 -5.69 -24.20
C GLY A 60 5.19 -6.34 -22.82
N GLU A 61 6.22 -6.03 -22.03
CA GLU A 61 6.37 -6.50 -20.66
C GLU A 61 6.14 -5.40 -19.63
N VAL A 62 5.75 -5.81 -18.43
CA VAL A 62 5.64 -4.97 -17.25
C VAL A 62 6.44 -5.56 -16.10
N ILE A 63 6.83 -4.71 -15.16
CA ILE A 63 7.51 -5.13 -13.95
C ILE A 63 6.51 -5.93 -13.10
N THR A 64 6.77 -7.22 -12.89
CA THR A 64 5.87 -8.11 -12.14
C THR A 64 6.37 -8.43 -10.74
N ALA A 65 7.67 -8.25 -10.47
CA ALA A 65 8.25 -8.40 -9.14
C ALA A 65 9.43 -7.45 -8.94
N VAL A 66 9.64 -7.02 -7.69
CA VAL A 66 10.90 -6.42 -7.25
C VAL A 66 11.67 -7.48 -6.49
N GLU A 67 12.70 -8.03 -7.12
CA GLU A 67 13.47 -9.12 -6.53
C GLU A 67 14.37 -8.60 -5.41
N PHE A 68 15.01 -7.45 -5.65
CA PHE A 68 15.87 -6.78 -4.68
C PHE A 68 15.70 -5.27 -4.75
N ALA A 69 15.69 -4.62 -3.59
CA ALA A 69 15.82 -3.17 -3.52
C ALA A 69 16.41 -2.75 -2.18
N SER A 70 17.44 -1.90 -2.23
CA SER A 70 18.18 -1.43 -1.06
C SER A 70 18.68 0.00 -1.27
N TYR A 71 18.26 0.90 -0.39
CA TYR A 71 18.82 2.23 -0.21
C TYR A 71 19.75 2.20 1.01
N GLY A 72 21.05 2.34 0.79
CA GLY A 72 22.05 2.20 1.84
C GLY A 72 23.44 1.92 1.28
N THR A 73 24.10 0.88 1.77
CA THR A 73 25.40 0.39 1.24
C THR A 73 25.34 -1.08 0.81
N PRO A 74 24.40 -1.48 -0.05
CA PRO A 74 24.34 -2.83 -0.59
C PRO A 74 25.60 -3.17 -1.41
N ARG A 75 25.84 -4.47 -1.61
CA ARG A 75 26.98 -5.01 -2.36
C ARG A 75 26.53 -6.02 -3.40
N GLY A 76 27.42 -6.38 -4.31
CA GLY A 76 27.17 -7.36 -5.37
C GLY A 76 26.89 -6.71 -6.72
N VAL A 77 26.48 -7.54 -7.68
CA VAL A 77 26.13 -7.13 -9.05
C VAL A 77 24.69 -7.56 -9.36
N CYS A 78 24.10 -7.03 -10.43
CA CYS A 78 22.75 -7.41 -10.86
C CYS A 78 22.60 -8.94 -10.91
N GLY A 79 21.51 -9.48 -10.35
CA GLY A 79 21.31 -10.93 -10.17
C GLY A 79 21.83 -11.47 -8.83
N SER A 80 22.69 -10.74 -8.12
CA SER A 80 23.37 -11.20 -6.89
C SER A 80 23.49 -10.13 -5.80
N TYR A 81 22.65 -9.09 -5.84
CA TYR A 81 22.68 -8.03 -4.85
C TYR A 81 22.41 -8.53 -3.43
N ARG A 82 23.12 -7.94 -2.48
CA ARG A 82 23.01 -8.24 -1.05
C ARG A 82 22.90 -6.94 -0.27
N ALA A 83 21.86 -6.84 0.55
CA ALA A 83 21.74 -5.77 1.52
C ALA A 83 22.81 -5.94 2.60
N THR A 84 23.30 -4.83 3.13
CA THR A 84 24.18 -4.81 4.31
C THR A 84 23.41 -4.30 5.53
N SER A 85 24.08 -4.17 6.68
CA SER A 85 23.48 -3.57 7.89
C SER A 85 23.00 -2.14 7.69
N CYS A 86 23.57 -1.44 6.71
CA CYS A 86 23.15 -0.11 6.27
C CYS A 86 22.21 -0.30 5.07
N ASN A 87 20.94 -0.53 5.38
CA ASN A 87 19.86 -0.74 4.42
C ASN A 87 18.58 -0.12 4.98
N ALA A 88 17.92 0.75 4.22
CA ALA A 88 16.58 1.20 4.59
C ALA A 88 15.61 0.02 4.48
N PRO A 89 14.94 -0.38 5.57
CA PRO A 89 14.05 -1.54 5.55
C PRO A 89 12.85 -1.35 4.60
N THR A 90 12.52 -0.11 4.25
CA THR A 90 11.42 0.24 3.33
C THR A 90 11.82 0.22 1.86
N SER A 91 13.10 0.00 1.53
CA SER A 91 13.63 0.14 0.16
C SER A 91 12.84 -0.65 -0.87
N LYS A 92 12.57 -1.93 -0.58
CA LYS A 92 11.82 -2.82 -1.46
C LYS A 92 10.37 -2.38 -1.64
N ALA A 93 9.68 -2.06 -0.54
CA ALA A 93 8.29 -1.63 -0.60
C ALA A 93 8.09 -0.32 -1.40
N VAL A 94 9.03 0.63 -1.30
CA VAL A 94 8.95 1.88 -2.07
C VAL A 94 9.10 1.64 -3.57
N VAL A 95 10.03 0.77 -3.96
CA VAL A 95 10.23 0.41 -5.36
C VAL A 95 9.05 -0.40 -5.89
N GLU A 96 8.55 -1.37 -5.11
CA GLU A 96 7.36 -2.15 -5.48
C GLU A 96 6.18 -1.23 -5.79
N ARG A 97 5.94 -0.24 -4.93
CA ARG A 97 4.89 0.76 -5.12
C ARG A 97 5.06 1.59 -6.39
N ALA A 98 6.29 1.93 -6.77
CA ALA A 98 6.54 2.78 -7.92
C ALA A 98 6.58 2.00 -9.25
N CYS A 99 6.91 0.72 -9.19
CA CYS A 99 7.33 -0.05 -10.36
C CYS A 99 6.40 -1.19 -10.75
N LEU A 100 5.73 -1.86 -9.79
CA LEU A 100 4.89 -3.01 -10.13
C LEU A 100 3.74 -2.65 -11.08
N GLY A 101 3.56 -3.47 -12.11
CA GLY A 101 2.56 -3.31 -13.16
C GLY A 101 2.88 -2.24 -14.21
N GLN A 102 4.00 -1.54 -14.10
CA GLN A 102 4.43 -0.53 -15.08
C GLN A 102 5.47 -1.11 -16.04
N SER A 103 5.46 -0.65 -17.29
CA SER A 103 6.53 -0.96 -18.26
C SER A 103 7.81 -0.16 -17.97
N SER A 104 7.70 0.96 -17.25
CA SER A 104 8.83 1.72 -16.73
C SER A 104 8.45 2.50 -15.47
N CYS A 105 9.42 2.78 -14.61
CA CYS A 105 9.22 3.56 -13.39
C CYS A 105 10.48 4.37 -13.05
N THR A 106 10.32 5.42 -12.27
CA THR A 106 11.43 6.19 -11.70
C THR A 106 11.28 6.30 -10.19
N VAL A 107 12.36 6.06 -9.45
CA VAL A 107 12.38 6.16 -7.99
C VAL A 107 13.53 7.07 -7.55
N ARG A 108 13.23 8.06 -6.71
CA ARG A 108 14.26 9.00 -6.25
C ARG A 108 15.01 8.47 -5.04
N ALA A 109 16.32 8.27 -5.18
CA ALA A 109 17.20 7.75 -4.13
C ALA A 109 17.56 8.85 -3.11
N ASN A 110 16.70 9.15 -2.14
CA ASN A 110 16.98 10.20 -1.15
C ASN A 110 16.46 9.87 0.27
N ASN A 111 16.89 10.66 1.25
CA ASN A 111 16.52 10.46 2.66
C ASN A 111 15.08 10.89 2.98
N ALA A 112 14.49 11.75 2.17
CA ALA A 112 13.08 12.11 2.33
C ALA A 112 12.16 10.91 2.02
N THR A 113 12.58 10.05 1.07
CA THR A 113 11.83 8.87 0.64
C THR A 113 12.16 7.63 1.46
N PHE A 114 13.44 7.40 1.78
CA PHE A 114 13.90 6.15 2.40
C PHE A 114 14.40 6.31 3.84
N GLY A 115 14.42 7.53 4.37
CA GLY A 115 15.10 7.85 5.63
C GLY A 115 16.63 7.84 5.49
N ASP A 116 17.33 8.04 6.60
CA ASP A 116 18.79 7.92 6.66
C ASP A 116 19.21 6.66 7.43
N PRO A 117 19.26 5.48 6.75
CA PRO A 117 19.69 4.23 7.39
C PRO A 117 21.18 4.24 7.76
N CYS A 118 21.95 5.23 7.31
CA CYS A 118 23.41 5.20 7.36
C CYS A 118 23.95 6.58 7.73
N ARG A 119 23.76 6.96 8.99
CA ARG A 119 24.19 8.27 9.49
C ARG A 119 25.66 8.53 9.15
N ARG A 120 25.92 9.67 8.51
CA ARG A 120 27.26 10.14 8.10
C ARG A 120 27.94 9.32 6.98
N SER A 121 27.21 8.46 6.30
CA SER A 121 27.71 7.70 5.14
C SER A 121 26.85 7.99 3.91
N ALA A 122 27.50 8.11 2.74
CA ALA A 122 26.79 8.27 1.48
C ALA A 122 26.05 6.98 1.14
N LYS A 123 24.76 7.12 0.78
CA LYS A 123 23.91 5.98 0.43
C LYS A 123 23.76 5.85 -1.08
N ARG A 124 23.35 4.67 -1.51
CA ARG A 124 23.04 4.36 -2.90
C ARG A 124 21.81 3.48 -2.95
N MET A 125 21.01 3.67 -3.98
CA MET A 125 19.89 2.80 -4.31
C MET A 125 20.35 1.72 -5.28
N TYR A 126 20.03 0.48 -4.98
CA TYR A 126 20.21 -0.67 -5.85
C TYR A 126 18.85 -1.32 -6.03
N VAL A 127 18.44 -1.57 -7.27
CA VAL A 127 17.16 -2.22 -7.56
C VAL A 127 17.35 -3.30 -8.62
N GLN A 128 16.64 -4.40 -8.44
CA GLN A 128 16.47 -5.48 -9.40
C GLN A 128 14.99 -5.85 -9.46
N VAL A 129 14.46 -5.94 -10.67
CA VAL A 129 13.08 -6.28 -10.95
C VAL A 129 12.99 -7.39 -12.00
N ALA A 130 11.92 -8.15 -11.93
CA ALA A 130 11.55 -9.12 -12.96
C ALA A 130 10.49 -8.51 -13.87
N CYS A 131 10.68 -8.66 -15.17
CA CYS A 131 9.72 -8.29 -16.20
C CYS A 131 9.02 -9.54 -16.74
N ALA A 132 7.75 -9.41 -17.08
CA ALA A 132 7.01 -10.44 -17.79
C ALA A 132 5.93 -9.81 -18.69
N PRO A 133 5.43 -10.52 -19.72
CA PRO A 133 4.39 -10.02 -20.60
C PRO A 133 3.18 -9.49 -19.81
N ALA A 134 2.70 -8.30 -20.19
CA ALA A 134 1.47 -7.77 -19.62
C ALA A 134 0.33 -8.75 -19.89
N ALA A 135 -0.43 -9.10 -18.85
CA ALA A 135 -1.61 -9.94 -19.03
C ALA A 135 -2.56 -9.26 -20.04
N PRO A 136 -3.14 -10.00 -21.02
CA PRO A 136 -3.99 -9.40 -22.03
C PRO A 136 -5.19 -8.73 -21.38
N ASP A 137 -5.30 -7.42 -21.56
CA ASP A 137 -6.38 -6.58 -21.04
C ASP A 137 -7.75 -7.13 -21.46
N GLY A 138 -8.57 -7.51 -20.48
CA GLY A 138 -10.00 -7.73 -20.66
C GLY A 138 -10.68 -6.39 -20.95
N GLY A 139 -10.71 -6.01 -22.23
CA GLY A 139 -11.19 -4.72 -22.70
C GLY A 139 -12.65 -4.40 -22.32
N SER A 140 -12.87 -3.16 -21.90
CA SER A 140 -14.17 -2.51 -21.94
C SER A 140 -14.07 -1.25 -22.79
N THR A 141 -14.63 -1.35 -24.00
CA THR A 141 -14.82 -0.27 -24.95
C THR A 141 -15.95 0.66 -24.48
N GLY A 142 -15.60 1.87 -24.06
CA GLY A 142 -16.55 2.95 -23.79
C GLY A 142 -16.37 4.09 -24.78
N THR A 143 -17.20 4.11 -25.82
CA THR A 143 -17.30 5.12 -26.87
C THR A 143 -17.52 6.52 -26.29
N GLY A 144 -16.56 7.42 -26.52
CA GLY A 144 -16.73 8.85 -26.30
C GLY A 144 -17.54 9.49 -27.42
N THR A 145 -18.48 10.37 -27.07
CA THR A 145 -19.07 11.36 -27.98
C THR A 145 -19.01 12.71 -27.29
N GLY A 146 -18.34 13.65 -27.95
CA GLY A 146 -18.00 14.96 -27.42
C GLY A 146 -19.11 16.00 -27.53
N GLY A 147 -18.80 17.16 -26.95
CA GLY A 147 -19.54 18.41 -27.09
C GLY A 147 -18.75 19.54 -26.45
N SER A 148 -17.93 20.20 -27.27
CA SER A 148 -17.16 21.43 -26.96
C SER A 148 -18.04 22.67 -27.15
N THR A 149 -17.82 23.69 -26.29
CA THR A 149 -17.76 25.15 -26.54
C THR A 149 -17.79 25.86 -25.17
N GLY A 150 -17.00 26.88 -24.83
CA GLY A 150 -16.08 27.72 -25.57
C GLY A 150 -15.28 28.61 -24.60
N GLU A 151 -14.35 29.36 -25.19
CA GLU A 151 -13.22 30.11 -24.64
C GLU A 151 -13.55 31.26 -23.66
N GLY A 152 -12.54 31.68 -22.88
CA GLY A 152 -12.50 33.04 -22.34
C GLY A 152 -11.46 33.35 -21.25
N GLY A 153 -10.18 33.47 -21.64
CA GLY A 153 -9.33 34.61 -21.25
C GLY A 153 -8.75 34.79 -19.83
N SER A 154 -7.41 34.75 -19.79
CA SER A 154 -6.49 35.73 -19.16
C SER A 154 -6.04 35.59 -17.69
N THR A 155 -4.74 35.29 -17.57
CA THR A 155 -3.68 35.92 -16.73
C THR A 155 -3.85 36.03 -15.21
N GLY A 156 -2.87 35.47 -14.49
CA GLY A 156 -2.52 35.91 -13.13
C GLY A 156 -1.52 34.98 -12.44
N GLU A 157 -0.23 35.30 -12.56
CA GLU A 157 0.81 34.85 -11.63
C GLU A 157 0.48 35.26 -10.20
N GLY A 158 0.95 34.48 -9.22
CA GLY A 158 1.09 34.94 -7.84
C GLY A 158 0.92 33.84 -6.81
N GLY A 159 2.03 33.21 -6.44
CA GLY A 159 2.09 32.49 -5.18
C GLY A 159 1.96 33.46 -4.00
N SER A 160 1.30 33.03 -2.92
CA SER A 160 1.71 33.37 -1.57
C SER A 160 0.99 32.49 -0.56
N THR A 161 1.81 31.85 0.27
CA THR A 161 1.55 31.57 1.67
C THR A 161 0.68 32.63 2.35
N GLY A 162 -0.32 32.21 3.11
CA GLY A 162 -1.21 33.12 3.84
C GLY A 162 -1.93 32.43 4.99
N THR A 163 -1.31 32.49 6.16
CA THR A 163 -1.92 32.26 7.47
C THR A 163 -2.96 33.33 7.75
N GLY A 164 -4.17 32.91 8.15
CA GLY A 164 -5.05 33.64 9.08
C GLY A 164 -6.14 34.52 8.47
N GLY A 165 -7.35 34.44 9.06
CA GLY A 165 -8.35 35.50 8.96
C GLY A 165 -9.79 35.04 8.89
N SER A 166 -10.42 34.84 10.05
CA SER A 166 -11.87 34.69 10.21
C SER A 166 -12.57 36.04 10.02
N THR A 167 -13.62 36.08 9.21
CA THR A 167 -14.78 36.98 9.36
C THR A 167 -16.02 36.42 8.67
N GLY A 168 -17.11 36.22 9.42
CA GLY A 168 -18.46 36.44 8.91
C GLY A 168 -19.49 35.29 9.03
N THR A 169 -20.41 35.47 9.99
CA THR A 169 -21.77 34.89 10.12
C THR A 169 -21.91 33.45 10.64
N GLY A 170 -22.71 33.31 11.70
CA GLY A 170 -22.70 32.19 12.62
C GLY A 170 -23.19 30.86 12.03
N GLY A 171 -22.34 29.86 12.18
CA GLY A 171 -22.69 28.45 12.30
C GLY A 171 -21.71 27.87 13.30
N GLU A 172 -22.16 26.97 14.19
CA GLU A 172 -21.26 26.19 15.04
C GLU A 172 -20.05 25.75 14.23
N THR A 173 -18.86 26.18 14.63
CA THR A 173 -17.63 25.73 14.00
C THR A 173 -17.60 24.23 14.22
N CYS A 174 -17.78 23.45 13.15
CA CYS A 174 -17.64 21.99 13.12
C CYS A 174 -16.17 21.59 13.32
N GLY A 175 -15.55 22.10 14.39
CA GLY A 175 -14.16 21.92 14.76
C GLY A 175 -14.04 20.65 15.60
N GLY A 176 -13.19 19.73 15.13
CA GLY A 176 -12.96 18.45 15.80
C GLY A 176 -12.97 17.23 14.86
N ALA A 177 -13.31 17.43 13.59
CA ALA A 177 -13.19 16.45 12.52
C ALA A 177 -12.24 16.99 11.43
N GLY A 178 -11.79 16.12 10.51
CA GLY A 178 -10.87 16.47 9.41
C GLY A 178 -11.35 17.66 8.55
N PRO A 179 -10.54 18.11 7.56
CA PRO A 179 -10.74 19.37 6.84
C PRO A 179 -12.19 19.61 6.38
N SER A 180 -12.69 20.84 6.59
CA SER A 180 -14.11 21.20 6.56
C SER A 180 -14.86 20.94 5.24
N THR A 181 -14.13 20.75 4.13
CA THR A 181 -14.65 20.48 2.80
C THR A 181 -13.75 19.48 2.08
N THR A 182 -13.96 18.18 2.28
CA THR A 182 -13.24 17.15 1.53
C THR A 182 -14.24 16.40 0.66
N PRO A 183 -14.41 16.81 -0.62
CA PRO A 183 -14.94 15.90 -1.63
C PRO A 183 -14.12 14.61 -1.62
N LEU A 184 -14.76 13.48 -1.91
CA LEU A 184 -14.04 12.21 -2.02
C LEU A 184 -12.94 12.32 -3.07
N ASP A 185 -11.74 11.85 -2.73
CA ASP A 185 -10.68 11.65 -3.73
C ASP A 185 -11.05 10.52 -4.71
N ALA A 186 -10.24 10.32 -5.75
CA ALA A 186 -10.52 9.29 -6.75
C ALA A 186 -10.56 7.87 -6.18
N GLU A 187 -9.73 7.57 -5.16
CA GLU A 187 -9.66 6.27 -4.51
C GLU A 187 -10.86 6.05 -3.59
N GLU A 188 -11.25 7.07 -2.83
CA GLU A 188 -12.43 7.05 -1.96
C GLU A 188 -13.72 6.97 -2.79
N GLN A 189 -13.78 7.66 -3.93
CA GLN A 189 -14.88 7.57 -4.89
C GLN A 189 -14.98 6.16 -5.51
N ALA A 190 -13.85 5.56 -5.89
CA ALA A 190 -13.80 4.18 -6.35
C ALA A 190 -14.29 3.23 -5.24
N PHE A 191 -13.90 3.47 -4.00
CA PHE A 191 -14.33 2.68 -2.86
C PHE A 191 -15.83 2.74 -2.62
N LEU A 192 -16.43 3.94 -2.71
CA LEU A 192 -17.88 4.11 -2.67
C LEU A 192 -18.57 3.31 -3.77
N SER A 193 -18.06 3.37 -5.01
CA SER A 193 -18.60 2.60 -6.14
C SER A 193 -18.54 1.10 -5.90
N ILE A 194 -17.43 0.57 -5.38
CA ILE A 194 -17.27 -0.86 -5.05
C ILE A 194 -18.29 -1.29 -3.97
N ILE A 195 -18.42 -0.52 -2.89
CA ILE A 195 -19.39 -0.80 -1.82
C ILE A 195 -20.83 -0.77 -2.36
N ASN A 196 -21.18 0.23 -3.16
CA ASN A 196 -22.52 0.35 -3.73
C ASN A 196 -22.84 -0.74 -4.75
N GLN A 197 -21.87 -1.17 -5.55
CA GLN A 197 -22.02 -2.33 -6.43
C GLN A 197 -22.26 -3.61 -5.61
N TYR A 198 -21.51 -3.80 -4.52
CA TYR A 198 -21.69 -4.95 -3.64
C TYR A 198 -23.05 -4.93 -2.93
N ARG A 199 -23.51 -3.76 -2.47
CA ARG A 199 -24.86 -3.58 -1.90
C ARG A 199 -25.93 -3.92 -2.92
N ALA A 200 -25.81 -3.47 -4.17
CA ALA A 200 -26.74 -3.80 -5.25
C ALA A 200 -26.79 -5.32 -5.53
N GLN A 201 -25.63 -6.00 -5.54
CA GLN A 201 -25.56 -7.46 -5.68
C GLN A 201 -26.30 -8.21 -4.55
N ASN A 202 -26.45 -7.58 -3.39
CA ASN A 202 -27.17 -8.12 -2.24
C ASN A 202 -28.59 -7.54 -2.08
N GLY A 203 -29.12 -6.87 -3.11
CA GLY A 203 -30.48 -6.34 -3.11
C GLY A 203 -30.69 -5.10 -2.23
N LEU A 204 -29.62 -4.38 -1.88
CA LEU A 204 -29.67 -3.18 -1.05
C LEU A 204 -29.53 -1.90 -1.88
N GLY A 205 -30.14 -0.82 -1.40
CA GLY A 205 -29.99 0.52 -1.99
C GLY A 205 -28.58 1.08 -1.82
N ALA A 206 -28.17 1.91 -2.77
CA ALA A 206 -26.90 2.63 -2.73
C ALA A 206 -26.83 3.60 -1.55
N LEU A 207 -25.62 3.83 -1.05
CA LEU A 207 -25.27 4.85 -0.08
C LEU A 207 -24.85 6.12 -0.82
N SER A 208 -25.36 7.28 -0.37
CA SER A 208 -24.88 8.59 -0.80
C SER A 208 -23.69 9.05 0.05
N ALA A 209 -22.73 9.74 -0.56
CA ALA A 209 -21.60 10.28 0.17
C ALA A 209 -22.10 11.40 1.11
N CYS A 210 -21.56 11.48 2.32
CA CYS A 210 -21.94 12.51 3.26
C CYS A 210 -20.72 13.26 3.81
N THR A 211 -20.62 14.53 3.45
CA THR A 211 -19.45 15.36 3.75
C THR A 211 -19.18 15.43 5.26
N ALA A 212 -20.22 15.56 6.09
CA ALA A 212 -20.06 15.55 7.53
C ALA A 212 -19.45 14.24 8.05
N LEU A 213 -19.91 13.09 7.55
CA LEU A 213 -19.35 11.80 7.94
C LEU A 213 -17.95 11.58 7.35
N SER A 214 -17.65 12.06 6.14
CA SER A 214 -16.30 11.98 5.55
C SER A 214 -15.29 12.76 6.37
N ARG A 215 -15.65 13.94 6.91
CA ARG A 215 -14.79 14.67 7.86
C ARG A 215 -14.45 13.85 9.10
N ALA A 216 -15.45 13.18 9.68
CA ALA A 216 -15.23 12.33 10.86
C ALA A 216 -14.30 11.16 10.54
N ALA A 217 -14.53 10.51 9.39
CA ALA A 217 -13.74 9.37 8.93
C ALA A 217 -12.28 9.76 8.60
N GLN A 218 -12.10 10.88 7.88
CA GLN A 218 -10.78 11.40 7.48
C GLN A 218 -9.95 11.75 8.71
N GLY A 219 -10.54 12.52 9.64
CA GLY A 219 -9.86 12.91 10.87
C GLY A 219 -9.45 11.70 11.72
N HIS A 220 -10.28 10.65 11.78
CA HIS A 220 -9.92 9.42 12.51
C HIS A 220 -8.80 8.62 11.83
N SER A 221 -8.80 8.55 10.49
CA SER A 221 -7.72 7.89 9.75
C SER A 221 -6.39 8.61 9.97
N GLU A 222 -6.39 9.94 9.94
CA GLU A 222 -5.21 10.77 10.21
C GLU A 222 -4.75 10.60 11.67
N ASP A 223 -5.68 10.60 12.62
CA ASP A 223 -5.40 10.41 14.04
C ASP A 223 -4.73 9.06 14.32
N MET A 224 -5.28 7.96 13.78
CA MET A 224 -4.68 6.62 13.88
C MET A 224 -3.27 6.56 13.26
N ARG A 225 -3.08 7.22 12.12
CA ARG A 225 -1.78 7.32 11.43
C ARG A 225 -0.76 8.07 12.28
N ASP A 226 -1.12 9.27 12.72
CA ASP A 226 -0.19 10.22 13.33
C ASP A 226 0.16 9.83 14.76
N HIS A 227 -0.75 9.17 15.48
CA HIS A 227 -0.55 8.69 16.84
C HIS A 227 -0.25 7.19 16.94
N ASN A 228 0.01 6.51 15.81
CA ASN A 228 0.45 5.11 15.73
C ASN A 228 -0.45 4.12 16.51
N TYR A 229 -1.77 4.24 16.35
CA TYR A 229 -2.72 3.31 16.97
C TYR A 229 -3.74 2.80 15.97
N PHE A 230 -4.50 1.78 16.36
CA PHE A 230 -5.57 1.22 15.55
C PHE A 230 -6.71 0.78 16.48
N ASP A 231 -7.68 1.66 16.67
CA ASP A 231 -8.84 1.46 17.54
C ASP A 231 -10.03 2.27 17.03
N HIS A 232 -11.24 1.86 17.38
CA HIS A 232 -12.46 2.61 17.10
C HIS A 232 -12.58 3.87 17.97
N ALA A 233 -12.09 3.81 19.22
CA ALA A 233 -12.01 4.96 20.10
C ALA A 233 -10.75 5.78 19.81
N SER A 234 -10.89 7.11 19.76
CA SER A 234 -9.74 8.00 19.72
C SER A 234 -9.00 7.98 21.06
N GLN A 235 -7.70 8.26 21.08
CA GLN A 235 -6.89 8.23 22.31
C GLN A 235 -7.34 9.26 23.36
N ASP A 236 -8.04 10.31 22.95
CA ASP A 236 -8.67 11.30 23.82
C ASP A 236 -10.07 10.88 24.33
N GLY A 237 -10.49 9.63 24.05
CA GLY A 237 -11.73 9.03 24.53
C GLY A 237 -12.94 9.25 23.64
N ARG A 238 -12.83 10.01 22.53
CA ARG A 238 -13.95 10.21 21.61
C ARG A 238 -14.32 8.91 20.91
N THR A 239 -15.62 8.62 20.88
CA THR A 239 -16.21 7.52 20.12
C THR A 239 -16.45 7.92 18.65
N PRO A 240 -16.75 6.97 17.76
CA PRO A 240 -17.18 7.30 16.39
C PRO A 240 -18.37 8.28 16.35
N TRP A 241 -19.27 8.22 17.34
CA TRP A 241 -20.45 9.09 17.42
C TRP A 241 -20.10 10.50 17.85
N ASP A 242 -19.15 10.64 18.78
CA ASP A 242 -18.62 11.95 19.16
C ASP A 242 -17.93 12.59 17.97
N ARG A 243 -17.14 11.83 17.20
CA ARG A 243 -16.50 12.33 15.97
C ARG A 243 -17.53 12.76 14.91
N ALA A 244 -18.60 11.99 14.70
CA ALA A 244 -19.68 12.37 13.78
C ALA A 244 -20.44 13.63 14.24
N ALA A 245 -20.73 13.74 15.54
CA ALA A 245 -21.38 14.92 16.11
C ALA A 245 -20.50 16.17 15.99
N ASN A 246 -19.21 16.06 16.32
CA ASN A 246 -18.22 17.14 16.16
C ASN A 246 -18.01 17.53 14.69
N ALA A 247 -18.23 16.59 13.77
CA ALA A 247 -18.26 16.84 12.35
C ALA A 247 -19.59 17.43 11.85
N CYS A 248 -20.50 17.84 12.73
CA CYS A 248 -21.83 18.39 12.40
C CYS A 248 -22.71 17.46 11.56
N TYR A 249 -22.57 16.14 11.71
CA TYR A 249 -23.58 15.24 11.16
C TYR A 249 -24.85 15.37 11.99
N ALA A 250 -25.86 16.05 11.45
CA ALA A 250 -27.03 16.48 12.23
C ALA A 250 -27.87 15.31 12.74
N SER A 251 -27.64 14.09 12.25
CA SER A 251 -28.33 12.89 12.72
C SER A 251 -27.50 12.03 13.67
N ALA A 252 -26.29 12.48 14.07
CA ALA A 252 -25.43 11.74 14.98
C ALA A 252 -26.17 11.35 16.28
N GLY A 253 -26.10 10.08 16.66
CA GLY A 253 -26.79 9.52 17.83
C GLY A 253 -28.32 9.43 17.72
N ARG A 254 -28.92 9.86 16.60
CA ARG A 254 -30.37 9.85 16.36
C ARG A 254 -30.79 8.94 15.20
N THR A 255 -29.85 8.22 14.61
CA THR A 255 -30.06 7.32 13.48
C THR A 255 -29.23 6.05 13.66
N ALA A 256 -29.50 5.03 12.83
CA ALA A 256 -28.61 3.86 12.76
C ALA A 256 -27.22 4.31 12.31
N MET A 257 -26.18 3.88 13.02
CA MET A 257 -24.80 4.21 12.68
C MET A 257 -23.87 3.01 12.86
N ALA A 258 -22.83 2.95 12.05
CA ALA A 258 -21.74 1.96 12.17
C ALA A 258 -20.40 2.58 11.73
N GLU A 259 -19.30 1.98 12.16
CA GLU A 259 -17.95 2.32 11.69
C GLU A 259 -17.23 1.04 11.24
N ASN A 260 -16.51 1.13 10.12
CA ASN A 260 -15.44 0.18 9.80
C ASN A 260 -14.11 0.92 9.78
N ILE A 261 -13.06 0.28 10.30
CA ILE A 261 -11.68 0.73 10.17
C ILE A 261 -10.83 -0.36 9.51
N ALA A 262 -9.81 0.01 8.76
CA ALA A 262 -8.81 -0.90 8.21
C ALA A 262 -7.44 -0.24 8.18
N ALA A 263 -6.40 -1.06 8.21
CA ALA A 263 -5.03 -0.60 8.08
C ALA A 263 -4.19 -1.56 7.25
N GLY A 264 -3.09 -1.09 6.67
CA GLY A 264 -2.12 -1.94 5.95
C GLY A 264 -2.39 -2.13 4.45
N LYS A 265 -3.56 -1.74 3.92
CA LYS A 265 -3.79 -1.65 2.47
C LYS A 265 -4.21 -0.24 2.10
N SER A 266 -3.65 0.27 1.00
CA SER A 266 -3.90 1.65 0.53
C SER A 266 -4.89 1.76 -0.61
N ALA A 267 -5.20 0.65 -1.30
CA ALA A 267 -6.10 0.60 -2.44
C ALA A 267 -7.52 0.22 -2.01
N ALA A 268 -8.52 0.88 -2.59
CA ALA A 268 -9.95 0.72 -2.33
C ALA A 268 -10.39 -0.75 -2.45
N GLN A 269 -10.03 -1.42 -3.55
CA GLN A 269 -10.39 -2.83 -3.76
C GLN A 269 -9.78 -3.74 -2.69
N ALA A 270 -8.51 -3.53 -2.33
CA ALA A 270 -7.85 -4.33 -1.30
C ALA A 270 -8.40 -4.08 0.11
N THR A 271 -8.83 -2.85 0.41
CA THR A 271 -9.54 -2.52 1.65
C THR A 271 -10.94 -3.12 1.67
N PHE A 272 -11.65 -3.08 0.54
CA PHE A 272 -12.96 -3.70 0.39
C PHE A 272 -12.88 -5.21 0.65
N ASP A 273 -11.92 -5.89 0.05
CA ASP A 273 -11.76 -7.33 0.21
C ASP A 273 -11.44 -7.71 1.67
N GLN A 274 -10.69 -6.88 2.41
CA GLN A 274 -10.48 -7.09 3.85
C GLN A 274 -11.79 -7.04 4.63
N TRP A 275 -12.64 -6.03 4.36
CA TRP A 275 -13.91 -5.89 5.06
C TRP A 275 -14.93 -6.93 4.64
N LYS A 276 -14.98 -7.29 3.36
CA LYS A 276 -15.89 -8.32 2.83
C LYS A 276 -15.60 -9.68 3.45
N ASN A 277 -14.33 -10.00 3.69
CA ASN A 277 -13.90 -11.26 4.30
C ASN A 277 -13.94 -11.23 5.85
N SER A 278 -14.53 -10.20 6.45
CA SER A 278 -14.70 -10.09 7.90
C SER A 278 -16.16 -9.91 8.25
N ASP A 279 -16.76 -10.89 8.95
CA ASP A 279 -18.20 -10.92 9.23
C ASP A 279 -18.75 -9.62 9.84
N GLY A 280 -18.03 -9.03 10.80
CA GLY A 280 -18.42 -7.78 11.44
C GLY A 280 -18.42 -6.58 10.49
N HIS A 281 -17.35 -6.41 9.72
CA HIS A 281 -17.23 -5.31 8.77
C HIS A 281 -18.18 -5.48 7.58
N ASN A 282 -18.35 -6.71 7.11
CA ASN A 282 -19.26 -7.04 6.02
C ASN A 282 -20.72 -6.76 6.40
N LYS A 283 -21.10 -7.09 7.65
CA LYS A 283 -22.42 -6.77 8.19
C LYS A 283 -22.70 -5.27 8.17
N ASN A 284 -21.70 -4.44 8.46
CA ASN A 284 -21.85 -2.98 8.38
C ASN A 284 -22.06 -2.51 6.93
N MET A 285 -21.28 -3.03 5.97
CA MET A 285 -21.45 -2.68 4.54
C MET A 285 -22.84 -3.08 4.00
N LEU A 286 -23.43 -4.16 4.53
CA LEU A 286 -24.75 -4.68 4.16
C LEU A 286 -25.89 -4.23 5.09
N GLY A 287 -25.67 -3.25 5.97
CA GLY A 287 -26.73 -2.72 6.82
C GLY A 287 -27.83 -2.06 6.00
N ALA A 288 -29.04 -2.64 6.02
CA ALA A 288 -30.19 -2.15 5.25
C ALA A 288 -30.76 -0.81 5.76
N SER A 289 -30.48 -0.46 7.03
CA SER A 289 -30.87 0.80 7.62
C SER A 289 -29.99 1.99 7.18
N PHE A 290 -28.83 1.73 6.57
CA PHE A 290 -27.90 2.77 6.15
C PHE A 290 -28.29 3.36 4.79
N LYS A 291 -28.19 4.68 4.70
CA LYS A 291 -28.51 5.49 3.52
C LYS A 291 -27.33 6.36 3.07
N VAL A 292 -26.44 6.69 3.99
CA VAL A 292 -25.31 7.58 3.75
C VAL A 292 -24.02 7.02 4.30
N ILE A 293 -22.90 7.43 3.71
CA ILE A 293 -21.55 7.00 4.08
C ILE A 293 -20.58 8.18 4.06
N GLY A 294 -19.74 8.25 5.08
CA GLY A 294 -18.51 9.03 5.07
C GLY A 294 -17.31 8.12 4.86
N ILE A 295 -16.35 8.56 4.06
CA ILE A 295 -15.12 7.83 3.75
C ILE A 295 -13.95 8.75 4.08
N GLY A 296 -12.91 8.18 4.67
CA GLY A 296 -11.65 8.87 4.91
C GLY A 296 -10.48 7.90 4.85
N ARG A 297 -9.34 8.41 4.39
CA ARG A 297 -8.09 7.67 4.25
C ARG A 297 -6.89 8.51 4.61
N ALA A 298 -5.98 7.93 5.38
CA ALA A 298 -4.68 8.50 5.65
C ALA A 298 -3.58 7.52 5.23
N THR A 299 -2.62 8.02 4.45
CA THR A 299 -1.46 7.22 4.01
C THR A 299 -0.15 7.90 4.38
N GLY A 300 0.95 7.17 4.26
CA GLY A 300 2.30 7.73 4.34
C GLY A 300 2.84 7.91 5.76
N GLY A 301 2.28 7.21 6.74
CA GLY A 301 2.72 7.26 8.13
C GLY A 301 2.09 6.15 8.96
N GLY A 302 2.38 6.14 10.26
CA GLY A 302 1.84 5.15 11.19
C GLY A 302 2.44 3.74 11.02
N THR A 303 2.33 2.90 12.06
CA THR A 303 2.76 1.49 12.07
C THR A 303 2.26 0.70 10.85
N TYR A 304 1.07 1.02 10.34
CA TYR A 304 0.43 0.28 9.25
C TYR A 304 0.52 0.95 7.87
N GLY A 305 1.11 2.15 7.75
CA GLY A 305 1.35 2.86 6.49
C GLY A 305 0.12 3.43 5.78
N SER A 306 -1.05 2.80 5.92
CA SER A 306 -2.34 3.24 5.40
C SER A 306 -3.43 2.92 6.41
N TYR A 307 -4.38 3.83 6.55
CA TYR A 307 -5.50 3.78 7.47
C TYR A 307 -6.75 4.22 6.72
N TRP A 308 -7.83 3.48 6.90
CA TRP A 308 -9.13 3.74 6.31
C TRP A 308 -10.19 3.74 7.39
N THR A 309 -11.13 4.65 7.26
CA THR A 309 -12.34 4.69 8.09
C THR A 309 -13.54 4.88 7.18
N THR A 310 -14.63 4.15 7.42
CA THR A 310 -15.95 4.49 6.91
C THR A 310 -16.94 4.65 8.03
N MET A 311 -17.75 5.69 7.95
CA MET A 311 -18.86 5.98 8.86
C MET A 311 -20.17 5.79 8.10
N PHE A 312 -21.06 4.93 8.59
CA PHE A 312 -22.38 4.70 8.01
C PHE A 312 -23.45 5.44 8.81
N GLY A 313 -24.44 6.00 8.12
CA GLY A 313 -25.58 6.70 8.73
C GLY A 313 -26.92 6.32 8.08
N GLY A 314 -27.98 6.21 8.89
CA GLY A 314 -29.32 5.87 8.41
C GLY A 314 -30.19 7.06 7.98
N ALA A 315 -29.69 8.29 8.15
CA ALA A 315 -30.40 9.51 7.80
C ALA A 315 -29.54 10.40 6.89
N SER A 316 -30.15 10.94 5.83
CA SER A 316 -29.49 11.96 5.02
C SER A 316 -29.68 13.34 5.66
N ASP A 317 -28.70 14.21 5.52
CA ASP A 317 -28.81 15.63 5.84
C ASP A 317 -28.33 16.49 4.66
N ALA A 318 -28.26 17.81 4.84
CA ALA A 318 -27.88 18.76 3.79
C ALA A 318 -26.43 18.59 3.29
N SER A 319 -25.60 17.83 4.00
CA SER A 319 -24.20 17.59 3.62
C SER A 319 -24.00 16.31 2.80
N CYS A 320 -25.08 15.54 2.57
CA CYS A 320 -25.03 14.28 1.85
C CYS A 320 -25.60 14.41 0.43
N ASN A 321 -24.83 13.96 -0.56
CA ASN A 321 -25.17 13.99 -1.99
C ASN A 321 -24.77 12.67 -2.66
#